data_AF-A0A952BXA8-F1
#
_entry.id   AF-A0A952BXA8-F1
#
_cell.length_a   1.000
_cell.length_b   1.000
_cell.length_c   1.000
_cell.angle_alpha   90.00
_cell.angle_beta   90.00
_cell.angle_gamma   90.00
#
_symmetry.space_group_name_H-M   'P 1'
#
loop_
_entity.id
_entity.type
_entity.pdbx_description
1 polymer ?
#
loop_
_entity_poly.entity_id
_entity_poly.type
_entity_poly.pdbx_seq_one_letter_code
_entity_poly.pdbx_strand_id
1 'polypeptide(L)'
;MMTRQILALGFMFAILVSSLSARIVPFSTYERAGRVVDRLMQIHNIGLENRSILRQNSIYNLAGFFSTRDLYLAPFWDEKKLLAKLAEPNFWAEKLQRDLMVPFTNEEVERRFERIQAEVNFFQKYLSFMNHNNSPVQIYIFGSIVKGRWGANSDLDLFVDSSDKDLLRRLEYGIYKEAHPSFTGNIEIFTSFFEPANILDPLVPISLRELRDLKGFYQKILGDVGFKLVGSGKSLDLVKLPVPPKMFVEFNPIEDRVFYLTLKSHEAMHQIGDQFTVFQDSAGQGAKRIAEKLTETVGKLSRDWSEVEADLQLIRDNTPSARLHRIRKVIDSHSWAKMKQEGMVEYMLHVAQRQIQALDRARKVLSSKE
;
A
#
# COMPACT_ATOMS: atom_id res chain seq x y z
N MET A 1 15.19 6.82 44.81
CA MET A 1 15.75 6.48 43.49
C MET A 1 14.95 5.42 42.71
N MET A 2 14.02 4.68 43.33
CA MET A 2 13.23 3.62 42.67
C MET A 2 12.04 4.10 41.81
N THR A 3 11.56 5.34 41.96
CA THR A 3 10.35 5.83 41.29
C THR A 3 10.56 6.29 39.84
N ARG A 4 11.79 6.64 39.44
CA ARG A 4 12.09 7.05 38.05
C ARG A 4 12.27 5.86 37.09
N GLN A 5 12.66 4.69 37.59
CA GLN A 5 12.79 3.49 36.77
C GLN A 5 11.43 2.82 36.48
N ILE A 6 10.46 2.93 37.39
CA ILE A 6 9.09 2.42 37.18
C ILE A 6 8.32 3.29 36.18
N LEU A 7 8.55 4.60 36.16
CA LEU A 7 7.99 5.49 35.14
C LEU A 7 8.60 5.25 33.75
N ALA A 8 9.89 4.92 33.67
CA ALA A 8 10.54 4.56 32.39
C ALA A 8 10.06 3.21 31.86
N LEU A 9 9.77 2.24 32.73
CA LEU A 9 9.13 0.97 32.35
C LEU A 9 7.66 1.14 31.97
N GLY A 10 6.91 2.02 32.65
CA GLY A 10 5.54 2.35 32.28
C GLY A 10 5.43 3.11 30.95
N PHE A 11 6.42 3.95 30.63
CA PHE A 11 6.49 4.66 29.34
C PHE A 11 6.99 3.74 28.21
N MET A 12 7.95 2.84 28.48
CA MET A 12 8.34 1.81 27.50
C MET A 12 7.23 0.79 27.25
N PHE A 13 6.39 0.47 28.25
CA PHE A 13 5.21 -0.38 28.03
C PHE A 13 4.11 0.34 27.24
N ALA A 14 4.05 1.67 27.26
CA ALA A 14 3.18 2.46 26.38
C ALA A 14 3.75 2.62 24.95
N ILE A 15 5.08 2.57 24.80
CA ILE A 15 5.77 2.60 23.50
C ILE A 15 5.80 1.21 22.83
N LEU A 16 5.73 0.13 23.61
CA LEU A 16 5.59 -1.25 23.09
C LEU A 16 4.18 -1.60 22.59
N VAL A 17 3.24 -0.65 22.59
CA VAL A 17 1.91 -0.78 21.96
C VAL A 17 1.82 0.04 20.66
N SER A 18 2.94 0.36 20.02
CA SER A 18 2.93 1.00 18.69
C SER A 18 2.47 0.09 17.54
N SER A 19 2.00 -1.13 17.84
CA SER A 19 1.28 -1.97 16.90
C SER A 19 -0.21 -1.61 16.87
N LEU A 20 -0.67 -1.05 15.75
CA LEU A 20 -2.08 -0.87 15.42
C LEU A 20 -2.86 0.13 16.30
N SER A 21 -2.59 1.43 16.17
CA SER A 21 -3.63 2.43 16.49
C SER A 21 -4.63 2.50 15.33
N ALA A 22 -5.33 1.38 15.08
CA ALA A 22 -6.49 1.36 14.21
C ALA A 22 -7.47 2.45 14.64
N ARG A 23 -7.83 3.38 13.76
CA ARG A 23 -8.96 4.24 14.05
C ARG A 23 -10.22 3.39 13.98
N ILE A 24 -10.75 2.94 15.12
CA ILE A 24 -12.07 2.30 15.15
C ILE A 24 -13.08 3.33 14.66
N VAL A 25 -13.51 3.17 13.41
CA VAL A 25 -14.53 4.02 12.82
C VAL A 25 -15.88 3.60 13.40
N PRO A 26 -16.65 4.52 14.01
CA PRO A 26 -17.96 4.18 14.55
C PRO A 26 -18.84 3.55 13.48
N PHE A 27 -19.66 2.56 13.86
CA PHE A 27 -20.56 1.86 12.92
C PHE A 27 -21.45 2.84 12.13
N SER A 28 -21.92 3.91 12.77
CA SER A 28 -22.70 4.96 12.11
C SER A 28 -21.96 5.63 10.94
N THR A 29 -20.64 5.75 11.04
CA THR A 29 -19.79 6.34 10.00
C THR A 29 -19.61 5.35 8.85
N TYR A 30 -19.40 4.06 9.15
CA TYR A 30 -19.37 3.01 8.15
C TYR A 30 -20.68 2.96 7.33
N GLU A 31 -21.83 2.98 7.99
CA GLU A 31 -23.15 2.96 7.32
C GLU A 31 -23.38 4.20 6.44
N ARG A 32 -22.94 5.37 6.90
CA ARG A 32 -23.02 6.62 6.11
C ARG A 32 -22.13 6.54 4.87
N ALA A 33 -20.88 6.11 5.04
CA ALA A 33 -19.97 5.90 3.93
C ALA A 33 -20.54 4.87 2.94
N GLY A 34 -21.16 3.80 3.44
CA GLY A 34 -21.90 2.82 2.63
C GLY A 34 -22.95 3.44 1.74
N ARG A 35 -23.82 4.30 2.29
CA ARG A 35 -24.85 4.98 1.49
C ARG A 35 -24.28 5.89 0.40
N VAL A 36 -23.17 6.57 0.69
CA VAL A 36 -22.50 7.44 -0.30
C VAL A 36 -21.86 6.59 -1.39
N VAL A 37 -21.21 5.48 -1.04
CA VAL A 37 -20.65 4.51 -2.00
C VAL A 37 -21.74 3.90 -2.87
N ASP A 38 -22.86 3.48 -2.29
CA ASP A 38 -23.99 2.92 -3.05
C ASP A 38 -24.48 3.91 -4.10
N ARG A 39 -24.58 5.19 -3.73
CA ARG A 39 -24.95 6.26 -4.65
C ARG A 39 -23.89 6.50 -5.73
N LEU A 40 -22.61 6.46 -5.39
CA LEU A 40 -21.52 6.57 -6.37
C LEU A 40 -21.55 5.40 -7.36
N MET A 41 -21.73 4.18 -6.87
CA MET A 41 -21.88 3.00 -7.72
C MET A 41 -23.07 3.14 -8.66
N GLN A 42 -24.22 3.66 -8.19
CA GLN A 42 -25.38 3.95 -9.04
C GLN A 42 -25.08 5.00 -10.13
N ILE A 43 -24.41 6.11 -9.78
CA ILE A 43 -24.00 7.15 -10.76
C ILE A 43 -23.13 6.54 -11.86
N HIS A 44 -22.25 5.60 -11.51
CA HIS A 44 -21.38 4.88 -12.43
C HIS A 44 -22.04 3.64 -13.09
N ASN A 45 -23.34 3.41 -12.89
CA ASN A 45 -24.08 2.24 -13.39
C ASN A 45 -23.49 0.89 -12.98
N ILE A 46 -22.96 0.81 -11.76
CA ILE A 46 -22.36 -0.41 -11.19
C ILE A 46 -23.41 -1.13 -10.35
N GLY A 47 -23.84 -2.31 -10.79
CA GLY A 47 -24.74 -3.18 -10.04
C GLY A 47 -24.11 -3.67 -8.73
N LEU A 48 -24.88 -3.66 -7.65
CA LEU A 48 -24.42 -4.10 -6.33
C LEU A 48 -24.36 -5.62 -6.20
N GLU A 49 -25.10 -6.36 -7.04
CA GLU A 49 -24.98 -7.82 -7.05
C GLU A 49 -23.52 -8.21 -7.30
N ASN A 50 -23.03 -9.16 -6.50
CA ASN A 50 -21.74 -9.79 -6.72
C ASN A 50 -20.53 -8.84 -6.64
N ARG A 51 -20.67 -7.71 -5.91
CA ARG A 51 -19.63 -6.68 -5.72
C ARG A 51 -19.49 -6.24 -4.26
N SER A 52 -19.83 -7.12 -3.34
CA SER A 52 -19.76 -6.86 -1.89
C SER A 52 -18.35 -6.44 -1.43
N ILE A 53 -17.30 -7.03 -2.02
CA ILE A 53 -15.90 -6.71 -1.70
C ILE A 53 -15.50 -5.35 -2.27
N LEU A 54 -15.82 -5.08 -3.54
CA LEU A 54 -15.62 -3.76 -4.16
C LEU A 54 -16.29 -2.66 -3.32
N ARG A 55 -17.54 -2.89 -2.92
CA ARG A 55 -18.30 -1.97 -2.07
C ARG A 55 -17.58 -1.70 -0.74
N GLN A 56 -17.07 -2.73 -0.08
CA GLN A 56 -16.35 -2.55 1.20
C GLN A 56 -15.00 -1.83 1.01
N ASN A 57 -14.22 -2.15 -0.03
CA ASN A 57 -13.00 -1.42 -0.36
C ASN A 57 -13.29 0.07 -0.68
N SER A 58 -14.39 0.32 -1.38
CA SER A 58 -14.85 1.67 -1.71
C SER A 58 -15.28 2.46 -0.48
N ILE A 59 -15.95 1.81 0.49
CA ILE A 59 -16.29 2.42 1.78
C ILE A 59 -15.04 2.80 2.55
N TYR A 60 -14.05 1.92 2.55
CA TYR A 60 -12.77 2.17 3.19
C TYR A 60 -12.06 3.37 2.54
N ASN A 61 -11.92 3.39 1.21
CA ASN A 61 -11.28 4.50 0.49
C ASN A 61 -12.05 5.82 0.72
N LEU A 62 -13.39 5.78 0.69
CA LEU A 62 -14.22 6.95 0.99
C LEU A 62 -14.00 7.45 2.42
N ALA A 63 -13.94 6.56 3.41
CA ALA A 63 -13.71 6.92 4.81
C ALA A 63 -12.29 7.45 5.08
N GLY A 64 -11.31 7.03 4.26
CA GLY A 64 -9.95 7.60 4.24
C GLY A 64 -9.88 8.98 3.60
N PHE A 65 -10.88 9.39 2.82
CA PHE A 65 -10.91 10.68 2.12
C PHE A 65 -11.87 11.70 2.75
N PHE A 66 -13.10 11.28 3.06
CA PHE A 66 -14.17 12.17 3.50
C PHE A 66 -14.05 12.47 5.00
N SER A 67 -14.16 13.74 5.37
CA SER A 67 -14.31 14.10 6.77
C SER A 67 -15.63 13.57 7.35
N THR A 68 -15.74 13.51 8.68
CA THR A 68 -17.03 13.18 9.32
C THR A 68 -18.14 14.12 8.84
N ARG A 69 -17.87 15.42 8.68
CA ARG A 69 -18.86 16.37 8.15
C ARG A 69 -19.25 16.03 6.72
N ASP A 70 -18.29 15.68 5.86
CA ASP A 70 -18.57 15.33 4.47
C ASP A 70 -19.45 14.08 4.40
N LEU A 71 -19.17 13.04 5.19
CA LEU A 71 -20.01 11.83 5.25
C LEU A 71 -21.44 12.12 5.73
N TYR A 72 -21.65 13.18 6.52
CA TYR A 72 -22.99 13.62 6.92
C TYR A 72 -23.74 14.35 5.81
N LEU A 73 -23.04 15.14 4.99
CA LEU A 73 -23.66 16.01 3.99
C LEU A 73 -23.73 15.38 2.59
N ALA A 74 -22.80 14.49 2.25
CA ALA A 74 -22.67 13.86 0.94
C ALA A 74 -23.93 13.13 0.45
N PRO A 75 -24.74 12.47 1.31
CA PRO A 75 -26.02 11.92 0.87
C PRO A 75 -26.98 12.96 0.26
N PHE A 76 -26.83 14.23 0.62
CA PHE A 76 -27.69 15.35 0.18
C PHE A 76 -27.06 16.24 -0.88
N TRP A 77 -25.80 16.01 -1.27
CA TRP A 77 -25.19 16.76 -2.36
C TRP A 77 -25.84 16.39 -3.69
N ASP A 78 -25.86 17.27 -4.67
CA ASP A 78 -26.15 16.85 -6.04
C ASP A 78 -25.00 15.99 -6.61
N GLU A 79 -25.27 15.32 -7.74
CA GLU A 79 -24.29 14.46 -8.40
C GLU A 79 -23.01 15.22 -8.79
N LYS A 80 -23.16 16.42 -9.36
CA LYS A 80 -22.04 17.26 -9.79
C LYS A 80 -21.09 17.56 -8.64
N LYS A 81 -21.62 17.91 -7.47
CA LYS A 81 -20.82 18.21 -6.27
C LYS A 81 -20.13 16.96 -5.73
N LEU A 82 -20.80 15.81 -5.76
CA LEU A 82 -20.22 14.56 -5.29
C LEU A 82 -19.05 14.11 -6.20
N LEU A 83 -19.22 14.21 -7.52
CA LEU A 83 -18.16 13.92 -8.48
C LEU A 83 -17.01 14.93 -8.41
N ALA A 84 -17.32 16.23 -8.23
CA ALA A 84 -16.29 17.25 -8.02
C ALA A 84 -15.46 16.99 -6.76
N LYS A 85 -16.08 16.48 -5.69
CA LYS A 85 -15.36 16.06 -4.49
C LYS A 85 -14.41 14.91 -4.79
N LEU A 86 -14.85 13.90 -5.54
CA LEU A 86 -13.98 12.78 -5.93
C LEU A 86 -12.82 13.19 -6.84
N ALA A 87 -12.97 14.26 -7.62
CA ALA A 87 -11.92 14.79 -8.50
C ALA A 87 -10.86 15.63 -7.78
N GLU A 88 -10.96 15.83 -6.47
CA GLU A 88 -9.90 16.49 -5.70
C GLU A 88 -8.61 15.64 -5.75
N PRO A 89 -7.43 16.28 -5.86
CA PRO A 89 -6.14 15.57 -5.91
C PRO A 89 -5.82 14.98 -4.54
N ASN A 90 -6.37 13.79 -4.28
CA ASN A 90 -6.24 13.05 -3.04
C ASN A 90 -6.07 11.57 -3.36
N PHE A 91 -5.09 10.92 -2.75
CA PHE A 91 -4.76 9.52 -2.97
C PHE A 91 -5.94 8.56 -2.81
N TRP A 92 -6.73 8.75 -1.75
CA TRP A 92 -7.91 7.91 -1.48
C TRP A 92 -9.04 8.20 -2.47
N ALA A 93 -9.19 9.45 -2.89
CA ALA A 93 -10.13 9.82 -3.95
C ALA A 93 -9.73 9.18 -5.29
N GLU A 94 -8.45 9.22 -5.67
CA GLU A 94 -7.93 8.56 -6.87
C GLU A 94 -8.08 7.04 -6.83
N LYS A 95 -7.83 6.40 -5.67
CA LYS A 95 -8.09 4.96 -5.47
C LYS A 95 -9.57 4.64 -5.64
N LEU A 96 -10.46 5.41 -5.01
CA LEU A 96 -11.90 5.24 -5.14
C LEU A 96 -12.37 5.45 -6.59
N GLN A 97 -11.87 6.49 -7.27
CA GLN A 97 -12.19 6.72 -8.68
C GLN A 97 -11.75 5.55 -9.56
N ARG A 98 -10.54 5.02 -9.36
CA ARG A 98 -10.06 3.85 -10.09
C ARG A 98 -10.97 2.63 -9.90
N ASP A 99 -11.35 2.36 -8.65
CA ASP A 99 -12.26 1.26 -8.30
C ASP A 99 -13.64 1.42 -8.94
N LEU A 100 -14.14 2.66 -9.07
CA LEU A 100 -15.40 2.97 -9.75
C LEU A 100 -15.31 2.94 -11.28
N MET A 101 -14.15 3.29 -11.85
CA MET A 101 -13.94 3.28 -13.31
C MET A 101 -13.64 1.89 -13.85
N VAL A 102 -12.99 1.04 -13.05
CA VAL A 102 -12.66 -0.36 -13.37
C VAL A 102 -13.18 -1.25 -12.25
N PRO A 103 -14.52 -1.40 -12.13
CA PRO A 103 -15.12 -2.17 -11.05
C PRO A 103 -14.86 -3.66 -11.23
N PHE A 104 -14.54 -4.34 -10.12
CA PHE A 104 -14.33 -5.79 -10.10
C PHE A 104 -15.47 -6.54 -9.40
N THR A 105 -15.65 -7.81 -9.76
CA THR A 105 -16.63 -8.72 -9.14
C THR A 105 -16.01 -9.57 -8.04
N ASN A 106 -16.86 -10.16 -7.21
CA ASN A 106 -16.43 -11.11 -6.18
C ASN A 106 -15.77 -12.37 -6.79
N GLU A 107 -16.17 -12.86 -7.98
CA GLU A 107 -15.47 -13.96 -8.67
C GLU A 107 -14.07 -13.56 -9.12
N GLU A 108 -13.87 -12.30 -9.52
CA GLU A 108 -12.53 -11.81 -9.84
C GLU A 108 -11.63 -11.81 -8.61
N VAL A 109 -12.19 -11.50 -7.44
CA VAL A 109 -11.46 -11.63 -6.17
C VAL A 109 -11.13 -13.09 -5.83
N GLU A 110 -12.07 -14.02 -6.01
CA GLU A 110 -11.81 -15.46 -5.80
C GLU A 110 -10.70 -15.96 -6.74
N ARG A 111 -10.79 -15.65 -8.04
CA ARG A 111 -9.75 -15.99 -9.02
C ARG A 111 -8.40 -15.36 -8.66
N ARG A 112 -8.40 -14.16 -8.08
CA ARG A 112 -7.18 -13.52 -7.60
C ARG A 112 -6.56 -14.30 -6.45
N PHE A 113 -7.35 -14.74 -5.46
CA PHE A 113 -6.87 -15.62 -4.39
C PHE A 113 -6.23 -16.90 -4.93
N GLU A 114 -6.87 -17.57 -5.90
CA GLU A 114 -6.33 -18.79 -6.50
C GLU A 114 -4.96 -18.57 -7.16
N ARG A 115 -4.83 -17.47 -7.92
CA ARG A 115 -3.56 -17.10 -8.58
C ARG A 115 -2.46 -16.81 -7.56
N ILE A 116 -2.75 -15.97 -6.57
CA ILE A 116 -1.77 -15.65 -5.51
C ILE A 116 -1.41 -16.91 -4.73
N GLN A 117 -2.36 -17.78 -4.41
CA GLN A 117 -2.08 -19.01 -3.68
C GLN A 117 -1.12 -19.93 -4.47
N ALA A 118 -1.27 -20.00 -5.79
CA ALA A 118 -0.34 -20.75 -6.63
C ALA A 118 1.09 -20.16 -6.58
N GLU A 119 1.22 -18.84 -6.63
CA GLU A 119 2.51 -18.15 -6.48
C GLU A 119 3.10 -18.31 -5.08
N VAL A 120 2.29 -18.26 -4.02
CA VAL A 120 2.73 -18.51 -2.64
C VAL A 120 3.26 -19.93 -2.51
N ASN A 121 2.58 -20.92 -3.08
CA ASN A 121 3.04 -22.31 -3.08
C ASN A 121 4.40 -22.48 -3.78
N PHE A 122 4.64 -21.71 -4.84
CA PHE A 122 5.95 -21.66 -5.50
C PHE A 122 6.99 -20.98 -4.61
N PHE A 123 6.68 -19.79 -4.06
CA PHE A 123 7.56 -19.04 -3.17
C PHE A 123 8.01 -19.89 -1.98
N GLN A 124 7.12 -20.69 -1.38
CA GLN A 124 7.50 -21.58 -0.27
C GLN A 124 8.55 -22.62 -0.66
N LYS A 125 8.43 -23.21 -1.86
CA LYS A 125 9.43 -24.16 -2.39
C LYS A 125 10.74 -23.45 -2.66
N TYR A 126 10.68 -22.26 -3.26
CA TYR A 126 11.85 -21.43 -3.52
C TYR A 126 12.57 -21.03 -2.22
N LEU A 127 11.85 -20.52 -1.22
CA LEU A 127 12.42 -20.20 0.09
C LEU A 127 13.07 -21.41 0.74
N SER A 128 12.46 -22.59 0.66
CA SER A 128 13.03 -23.83 1.20
C SER A 128 14.32 -24.23 0.49
N PHE A 129 14.37 -24.08 -0.84
CA PHE A 129 15.57 -24.33 -1.64
C PHE A 129 16.70 -23.35 -1.32
N MET A 130 16.38 -22.05 -1.22
CA MET A 130 17.36 -21.00 -0.92
C MET A 130 17.86 -21.05 0.53
N ASN A 131 17.02 -21.53 1.45
CA ASN A 131 17.33 -21.71 2.87
C ASN A 131 17.81 -23.13 3.20
N HIS A 132 18.64 -23.73 2.34
CA HIS A 132 19.20 -25.08 2.54
C HIS A 132 20.00 -25.25 3.84
N ASN A 133 20.51 -24.16 4.41
CA ASN A 133 21.20 -24.15 5.70
C ASN A 133 20.26 -24.11 6.92
N ASN A 134 18.93 -24.10 6.69
CA ASN A 134 17.90 -24.01 7.73
C ASN A 134 18.10 -22.83 8.69
N SER A 135 18.52 -21.68 8.14
CA SER A 135 18.60 -20.43 8.90
C SER A 135 17.20 -20.05 9.42
N PRO A 136 17.08 -19.50 10.64
CA PRO A 136 15.80 -19.00 11.14
C PRO A 136 15.25 -17.92 10.21
N VAL A 137 13.97 -18.07 9.82
CA VAL A 137 13.25 -17.13 8.96
C VAL A 137 11.89 -16.83 9.57
N GLN A 138 11.54 -15.55 9.66
CA GLN A 138 10.20 -15.10 9.99
C GLN A 138 9.59 -14.40 8.78
N ILE A 139 8.35 -14.75 8.46
CA ILE A 139 7.59 -14.11 7.38
C ILE A 139 6.50 -13.26 8.02
N TYR A 140 6.33 -12.07 7.48
CA TYR A 140 5.23 -11.18 7.80
C TYR A 140 4.45 -10.88 6.53
N ILE A 141 3.14 -10.73 6.66
CA ILE A 141 2.28 -10.16 5.62
C ILE A 141 1.93 -8.74 6.03
N PHE A 142 1.85 -7.83 5.06
CA PHE A 142 1.34 -6.48 5.28
C PHE A 142 0.44 -6.02 4.12
N GLY A 143 0.16 -4.72 4.03
CA GLY A 143 -0.58 -4.14 2.91
C GLY A 143 -2.08 -4.37 2.95
N SER A 144 -2.68 -4.57 1.78
CA SER A 144 -4.15 -4.55 1.64
C SER A 144 -4.83 -5.74 2.33
N ILE A 145 -4.19 -6.89 2.41
CA ILE A 145 -4.76 -8.09 3.03
C ILE A 145 -4.91 -7.95 4.55
N VAL A 146 -3.90 -7.44 5.26
CA VAL A 146 -3.95 -7.24 6.72
C VAL A 146 -4.89 -6.10 7.11
N LYS A 147 -5.07 -5.14 6.21
CA LYS A 147 -6.02 -4.03 6.39
C LYS A 147 -7.48 -4.45 6.09
N GLY A 148 -7.71 -5.70 5.65
CA GLY A 148 -9.06 -6.21 5.33
C GLY A 148 -9.64 -5.65 4.04
N ARG A 149 -8.79 -5.25 3.07
CA ARG A 149 -9.16 -4.53 1.83
C ARG A 149 -8.62 -5.23 0.57
N TRP A 150 -8.60 -6.55 0.60
CA TRP A 150 -8.19 -7.35 -0.55
C TRP A 150 -9.19 -7.19 -1.70
N GLY A 151 -8.70 -7.13 -2.95
CA GLY A 151 -9.51 -6.99 -4.15
C GLY A 151 -8.94 -7.77 -5.34
N ALA A 152 -9.57 -7.65 -6.50
CA ALA A 152 -9.23 -8.44 -7.69
C ALA A 152 -7.84 -8.12 -8.28
N ASN A 153 -7.30 -6.95 -7.93
CA ASN A 153 -6.00 -6.44 -8.38
C ASN A 153 -5.02 -6.25 -7.21
N SER A 154 -5.27 -6.88 -6.05
CA SER A 154 -4.36 -6.77 -4.92
C SER A 154 -3.17 -7.71 -5.10
N ASP A 155 -1.97 -7.17 -4.90
CA ASP A 155 -0.75 -7.95 -4.72
C ASP A 155 -0.64 -8.42 -3.26
N LEU A 156 0.16 -9.47 -3.04
CA LEU A 156 0.49 -9.93 -1.70
C LEU A 156 1.85 -9.39 -1.28
N ASP A 157 1.84 -8.56 -0.24
CA ASP A 157 3.05 -7.95 0.29
C ASP A 157 3.65 -8.82 1.42
N LEU A 158 4.84 -9.35 1.20
CA LEU A 158 5.58 -10.19 2.14
C LEU A 158 6.85 -9.48 2.62
N PHE A 159 7.07 -9.49 3.92
CA PHE A 159 8.39 -9.15 4.49
C PHE A 159 9.04 -10.41 5.06
N VAL A 160 10.28 -10.66 4.64
CA VAL A 160 11.08 -11.82 5.07
C VAL A 160 12.23 -11.34 5.94
N ASP A 161 12.21 -11.74 7.20
CA ASP A 161 13.24 -11.45 8.18
C ASP A 161 14.11 -12.69 8.46
N SER A 162 15.41 -12.47 8.57
CA SER A 162 16.39 -13.49 8.92
C SER A 162 17.70 -12.85 9.39
N SER A 163 18.41 -13.56 10.27
CA SER A 163 19.80 -13.23 10.59
C SER A 163 20.77 -13.53 9.44
N ASP A 164 20.39 -14.42 8.51
CA ASP A 164 21.21 -14.79 7.36
C ASP A 164 21.08 -13.75 6.23
N LYS A 165 21.99 -12.77 6.22
CA LYS A 165 21.98 -11.69 5.22
C LYS A 165 22.21 -12.17 3.80
N ASP A 166 22.92 -13.28 3.60
CA ASP A 166 23.16 -13.81 2.28
C ASP A 166 21.92 -14.55 1.75
N LEU A 167 21.15 -15.23 2.61
CA LEU A 167 19.81 -15.72 2.25
C LEU A 167 18.92 -14.57 1.77
N LEU A 168 18.87 -13.48 2.53
CA LEU A 168 17.99 -12.35 2.19
C LEU A 168 18.39 -11.67 0.88
N ARG A 169 19.70 -11.47 0.65
CA ARG A 169 20.20 -11.01 -0.66
C ARG A 169 19.82 -11.97 -1.78
N ARG A 170 19.98 -13.28 -1.56
CA ARG A 170 19.63 -14.29 -2.56
C ARG A 170 18.14 -14.29 -2.89
N LEU A 171 17.26 -14.12 -1.90
CA LEU A 171 15.82 -14.01 -2.12
C LEU A 171 15.47 -12.77 -2.93
N GLU A 172 16.04 -11.62 -2.57
CA GLU A 172 15.81 -10.37 -3.29
C GLU A 172 16.33 -10.44 -4.72
N TYR A 173 17.58 -10.86 -4.95
CA TYR A 173 18.12 -10.94 -6.30
C TYR A 173 17.52 -12.07 -7.15
N GLY A 174 17.22 -13.21 -6.56
CA GLY A 174 16.81 -14.40 -7.30
C GLY A 174 15.37 -14.35 -7.79
N ILE A 175 14.46 -13.72 -7.04
CA ILE A 175 13.05 -13.58 -7.44
C ILE A 175 12.89 -12.60 -8.61
N TYR A 176 13.69 -11.54 -8.65
CA TYR A 176 13.62 -10.52 -9.70
C TYR A 176 14.52 -10.80 -10.92
N LYS A 177 15.63 -11.56 -10.78
CA LYS A 177 16.54 -11.85 -11.91
C LYS A 177 16.19 -13.10 -12.70
N GLU A 178 15.71 -14.14 -12.04
CA GLU A 178 15.22 -15.29 -12.77
C GLU A 178 13.81 -14.94 -13.21
N ALA A 179 13.62 -14.70 -14.51
CA ALA A 179 12.30 -14.68 -15.14
C ALA A 179 11.68 -16.07 -14.99
N HIS A 180 11.30 -16.42 -13.75
CA HIS A 180 10.63 -17.64 -13.41
C HIS A 180 9.25 -17.54 -14.03
N PRO A 181 8.92 -18.35 -15.07
CA PRO A 181 7.67 -18.20 -15.81
C PRO A 181 6.42 -18.33 -14.92
N SER A 182 6.58 -18.91 -13.72
CA SER A 182 5.54 -19.12 -12.73
C SER A 182 5.38 -17.98 -11.72
N PHE A 183 6.34 -17.06 -11.61
CA PHE A 183 6.23 -15.88 -10.74
C PHE A 183 5.79 -14.71 -11.60
N THR A 184 4.54 -14.28 -11.44
CA THR A 184 3.97 -13.27 -12.34
C THR A 184 4.07 -11.86 -11.77
N GLY A 185 4.80 -11.70 -10.66
CA GLY A 185 5.03 -10.44 -9.98
C GLY A 185 3.88 -10.02 -9.06
N ASN A 186 2.96 -10.92 -8.73
CA ASN A 186 1.81 -10.58 -7.89
C ASN A 186 2.08 -10.75 -6.37
N ILE A 187 3.29 -11.18 -6.02
CA ILE A 187 3.79 -11.17 -4.64
C ILE A 187 4.98 -10.23 -4.61
N GLU A 188 4.91 -9.21 -3.77
CA GLU A 188 6.04 -8.31 -3.53
C GLU A 188 6.81 -8.81 -2.29
N ILE A 189 8.11 -8.99 -2.43
CA ILE A 189 8.95 -9.54 -1.37
C ILE A 189 9.97 -8.50 -0.94
N PHE A 190 9.86 -8.11 0.32
CA PHE A 190 10.73 -7.16 0.98
C PHE A 190 11.66 -7.91 1.92
N THR A 191 12.96 -7.59 1.87
CA THR A 191 13.98 -8.20 2.74
C THR A 191 14.79 -7.14 3.50
N SER A 192 15.74 -7.58 4.34
CA SER A 192 16.39 -6.82 5.42
C SER A 192 17.33 -5.66 5.04
N PHE A 193 17.14 -4.99 3.91
CA PHE A 193 17.61 -3.60 3.81
C PHE A 193 16.74 -2.62 4.61
N PHE A 194 15.59 -3.08 5.11
CA PHE A 194 14.71 -2.36 6.02
C PHE A 194 14.49 -3.18 7.29
N GLU A 195 14.53 -2.56 8.46
CA GLU A 195 14.09 -3.22 9.71
C GLU A 195 12.57 -3.27 9.75
N PRO A 196 11.95 -4.31 10.36
CA PRO A 196 10.49 -4.39 10.53
C PRO A 196 9.88 -3.11 11.12
N ALA A 197 10.59 -2.48 12.06
CA ALA A 197 10.16 -1.23 12.69
C ALA A 197 10.05 -0.04 11.71
N ASN A 198 10.70 -0.13 10.55
CA ASN A 198 10.64 0.89 9.50
C ASN A 198 9.46 0.65 8.53
N ILE A 199 8.75 -0.48 8.65
CA ILE A 199 7.52 -0.74 7.91
C ILE A 199 6.36 -0.24 8.75
N LEU A 200 5.63 0.71 8.18
CA LEU A 200 4.61 1.45 8.88
C LEU A 200 3.24 0.79 8.77
N ASP A 201 3.05 0.03 7.68
CA ASP A 201 1.94 -0.89 7.52
C ASP A 201 1.97 -1.97 8.62
N PRO A 202 0.81 -2.47 9.08
CA PRO A 202 0.76 -3.50 10.09
C PRO A 202 1.44 -4.77 9.59
N LEU A 203 2.51 -5.18 10.24
CA LEU A 203 3.15 -6.46 10.00
C LEU A 203 2.42 -7.54 10.80
N VAL A 204 1.80 -8.49 10.10
CA VAL A 204 1.19 -9.66 10.73
C VAL A 204 2.12 -10.86 10.50
N PRO A 205 2.73 -11.42 11.56
CA PRO A 205 3.55 -12.61 11.41
C PRO A 205 2.68 -13.77 10.91
N ILE A 206 3.19 -14.51 9.94
CA ILE A 206 2.51 -15.68 9.38
C ILE A 206 3.44 -16.89 9.35
N SER A 207 2.91 -18.06 9.68
CA SER A 207 3.64 -19.31 9.52
C SER A 207 3.59 -19.81 8.06
N LEU A 208 4.57 -20.62 7.65
CA LEU A 208 4.51 -21.32 6.36
C LEU A 208 3.26 -22.19 6.22
N ARG A 209 2.72 -22.70 7.32
CA ARG A 209 1.47 -23.48 7.30
C ARG A 209 0.27 -22.60 6.96
N GLU A 210 0.16 -21.43 7.58
CA GLU A 210 -0.93 -20.48 7.31
C GLU A 210 -0.84 -19.91 5.88
N LEU A 211 0.36 -19.68 5.35
CA LEU A 211 0.55 -19.24 3.96
C LEU A 211 0.01 -20.23 2.91
N ARG A 212 -0.12 -21.53 3.25
CA ARG A 212 -0.75 -22.53 2.35
C ARG A 212 -2.26 -22.36 2.22
N ASP A 213 -2.87 -21.59 3.11
CA ASP A 213 -4.28 -21.25 3.11
C ASP A 213 -4.43 -19.73 3.30
N LEU A 214 -4.00 -18.98 2.29
CA LEU A 214 -4.04 -17.52 2.29
C LEU A 214 -5.47 -16.99 2.49
N LYS A 215 -6.45 -17.70 1.93
CA LYS A 215 -7.87 -17.36 2.08
C LYS A 215 -8.35 -17.58 3.52
N GLY A 216 -7.98 -18.68 4.16
CA GLY A 216 -8.23 -18.93 5.58
C GLY A 216 -7.54 -17.90 6.47
N PHE A 217 -6.31 -17.50 6.15
CA PHE A 217 -5.63 -16.39 6.83
C PHE A 217 -6.40 -15.07 6.67
N TYR A 218 -6.82 -14.73 5.45
CA TYR A 218 -7.61 -13.52 5.22
C TYR A 218 -8.97 -13.56 5.94
N GLN A 219 -9.61 -14.73 6.00
CA GLN A 219 -10.85 -14.93 6.76
C GLN A 219 -10.68 -14.63 8.25
N LYS A 220 -9.50 -14.93 8.84
CA LYS A 220 -9.15 -14.55 10.22
C LYS A 220 -9.03 -13.04 10.36
N ILE A 221 -8.30 -12.37 9.47
CA ILE A 221 -8.18 -10.91 9.44
C ILE A 221 -9.55 -10.25 9.35
N LEU A 222 -10.40 -10.73 8.44
CA LEU A 222 -11.78 -10.24 8.27
C LEU A 222 -12.61 -10.40 9.55
N GLY A 223 -12.44 -11.52 10.27
CA GLY A 223 -13.10 -11.74 11.55
C GLY A 223 -12.78 -10.63 12.56
N ASP A 224 -11.52 -10.23 12.65
CA ASP A 224 -11.05 -9.18 13.55
C ASP A 224 -11.62 -7.78 13.20
N VAL A 225 -11.93 -7.56 11.92
CA VAL A 225 -12.57 -6.34 11.41
C VAL A 225 -14.09 -6.41 11.28
N GLY A 226 -14.72 -7.50 11.73
CA GLY A 226 -16.18 -7.64 11.78
C GLY A 226 -16.83 -8.07 10.46
N PHE A 227 -16.11 -8.82 9.64
CA PHE A 227 -16.59 -9.37 8.37
C PHE A 227 -16.27 -10.86 8.24
N LYS A 228 -16.92 -11.52 7.27
CA LYS A 228 -16.57 -12.87 6.83
C LYS A 228 -16.82 -13.03 5.34
N LEU A 229 -16.08 -13.92 4.70
CA LEU A 229 -16.40 -14.39 3.36
C LEU A 229 -17.40 -15.54 3.44
N VAL A 230 -18.38 -15.54 2.55
CA VAL A 230 -19.39 -16.59 2.39
C VAL A 230 -19.49 -16.88 0.90
N GLY A 231 -19.51 -18.15 0.50
CA GLY A 231 -19.62 -18.51 -0.90
C GLY A 231 -19.12 -19.90 -1.22
N SER A 232 -19.35 -20.34 -2.46
CA SER A 232 -19.09 -21.69 -2.93
C SER A 232 -18.02 -21.72 -4.02
N GLY A 233 -16.74 -21.51 -3.65
CA GLY A 233 -15.53 -21.74 -4.49
C GLY A 233 -15.44 -21.06 -5.87
N LYS A 234 -16.49 -20.35 -6.32
CA LYS A 234 -16.57 -19.65 -7.61
C LYS A 234 -16.73 -18.16 -7.40
N SER A 235 -17.40 -17.76 -6.31
CA SER A 235 -17.62 -16.37 -5.91
C SER A 235 -17.55 -16.25 -4.39
N LEU A 236 -17.21 -15.06 -3.90
CA LEU A 236 -17.09 -14.72 -2.49
C LEU A 236 -17.92 -13.49 -2.12
N ASP A 237 -18.96 -13.68 -1.33
CA ASP A 237 -19.66 -12.58 -0.71
C ASP A 237 -19.03 -12.19 0.62
N LEU A 238 -18.79 -10.91 0.80
CA LEU A 238 -18.39 -10.32 2.07
C LEU A 238 -19.65 -9.99 2.88
N VAL A 239 -19.80 -10.66 4.01
CA VAL A 239 -20.94 -10.48 4.93
C VAL A 239 -20.45 -9.87 6.23
N LYS A 240 -21.22 -8.92 6.76
CA LYS A 240 -20.96 -8.31 8.07
C LYS A 240 -21.22 -9.32 9.18
N LEU A 241 -20.35 -9.34 10.18
CA LEU A 241 -20.59 -10.06 11.44
C LEU A 241 -21.47 -9.21 12.38
N PRO A 242 -22.09 -9.80 13.41
CA PRO A 242 -22.87 -9.07 14.41
C PRO A 242 -21.99 -8.31 15.41
N VAL A 243 -20.88 -7.76 14.95
CA VAL A 243 -19.97 -6.90 15.71
C VAL A 243 -19.70 -5.64 14.90
N PRO A 244 -19.49 -4.47 15.55
CA PRO A 244 -19.16 -3.26 14.82
C PRO A 244 -17.92 -3.46 13.94
N PRO A 245 -17.98 -3.11 12.64
CA PRO A 245 -16.84 -3.23 11.76
C PRO A 245 -15.73 -2.29 12.21
N LYS A 246 -14.50 -2.78 12.17
CA LYS A 246 -13.30 -1.97 12.42
C LYS A 246 -12.67 -1.67 11.07
N MET A 247 -12.34 -0.41 10.81
CA MET A 247 -11.58 -0.03 9.62
C MET A 247 -10.22 0.46 10.05
N PHE A 248 -9.17 -0.16 9.53
CA PHE A 248 -7.80 0.29 9.77
C PHE A 248 -7.49 1.51 8.92
N VAL A 249 -8.13 2.65 9.16
CA VAL A 249 -7.87 3.86 8.35
C VAL A 249 -6.56 4.48 8.82
N GLU A 250 -5.49 4.25 8.09
CA GLU A 250 -4.26 5.01 8.20
C GLU A 250 -4.45 6.32 7.44
N PHE A 251 -4.21 7.45 8.11
CA PHE A 251 -4.23 8.74 7.44
C PHE A 251 -2.83 9.34 7.51
N ASN A 252 -1.99 8.95 6.56
CA ASN A 252 -0.76 9.67 6.27
C ASN A 252 -0.55 9.81 4.76
N PRO A 253 -1.20 10.79 4.11
CA PRO A 253 -1.09 11.00 2.67
C PRO A 253 0.34 11.29 2.19
N ILE A 254 1.25 11.69 3.08
CA ILE A 254 2.64 11.93 2.71
C ILE A 254 3.41 10.61 2.66
N GLU A 255 3.20 9.76 3.65
CA GLU A 255 3.74 8.41 3.66
C GLU A 255 3.17 7.56 2.52
N ASP A 256 1.85 7.60 2.31
CA ASP A 256 1.21 6.93 1.16
C ASP A 256 1.82 7.40 -0.17
N ARG A 257 2.14 8.70 -0.26
CA ARG A 257 2.80 9.28 -1.44
C ARG A 257 4.26 8.82 -1.57
N VAL A 258 5.01 8.70 -0.47
CA VAL A 258 6.35 8.10 -0.44
C VAL A 258 6.31 6.65 -0.95
N PHE A 259 5.39 5.83 -0.45
CA PHE A 259 5.24 4.44 -0.90
C PHE A 259 4.86 4.35 -2.37
N TYR A 260 3.84 5.10 -2.80
CA TYR A 260 3.40 5.13 -4.19
C TYR A 260 4.53 5.54 -5.15
N LEU A 261 5.26 6.60 -4.81
CA LEU A 261 6.37 7.07 -5.63
C LEU A 261 7.55 6.08 -5.61
N THR A 262 7.76 5.36 -4.52
CA THR A 262 8.80 4.32 -4.43
C THR A 262 8.51 3.19 -5.40
N LEU A 263 7.28 2.66 -5.39
CA LEU A 263 6.83 1.64 -6.33
C LEU A 263 6.98 2.12 -7.79
N LYS A 264 6.48 3.31 -8.10
CA LYS A 264 6.56 3.86 -9.47
C LYS A 264 8.00 4.13 -9.93
N SER A 265 8.87 4.54 -9.01
CA SER A 265 10.29 4.69 -9.31
C SER A 265 10.95 3.35 -9.57
N HIS A 266 10.61 2.31 -8.80
CA HIS A 266 11.11 0.96 -9.02
C HIS A 266 10.67 0.40 -10.39
N GLU A 267 9.38 0.49 -10.72
CA GLU A 267 8.84 0.10 -12.03
C GLU A 267 9.55 0.83 -13.18
N ALA A 268 9.74 2.14 -13.06
CA ALA A 268 10.43 2.93 -14.08
C ALA A 268 11.90 2.52 -14.23
N MET A 269 12.60 2.28 -13.13
CA MET A 269 14.00 1.82 -13.16
C MET A 269 14.14 0.42 -13.75
N HIS A 270 13.18 -0.47 -13.47
CA HIS A 270 13.12 -1.80 -14.09
C HIS A 270 12.92 -1.71 -15.60
N GLN A 271 11.95 -0.90 -16.06
CA GLN A 271 11.72 -0.66 -17.48
C GLN A 271 12.95 -0.07 -18.19
N ILE A 272 13.67 0.85 -17.53
CA ILE A 272 14.93 1.39 -18.06
C ILE A 272 15.99 0.29 -18.18
N GLY A 273 16.10 -0.59 -17.17
CA GLY A 273 17.01 -1.73 -17.18
C GLY A 273 16.71 -2.73 -18.31
N ASP A 274 15.45 -3.16 -18.43
CA ASP A 274 15.02 -4.12 -19.46
C ASP A 274 15.20 -3.60 -20.88
N GLN A 275 14.98 -2.30 -21.07
CA GLN A 275 15.08 -1.68 -22.38
C GLN A 275 16.49 -1.13 -22.66
N PHE A 276 17.42 -1.23 -21.70
CA PHE A 276 18.79 -0.77 -21.83
C PHE A 276 19.54 -1.42 -22.99
N THR A 277 19.30 -2.71 -23.22
CA THR A 277 19.85 -3.49 -24.35
C THR A 277 19.28 -3.03 -25.68
N VAL A 278 17.98 -2.71 -25.75
CA VAL A 278 17.33 -2.18 -26.96
C VAL A 278 17.90 -0.80 -27.33
N PHE A 279 18.25 0.02 -26.33
CA PHE A 279 18.90 1.33 -26.52
C PHE A 279 20.39 1.25 -26.87
N GLN A 280 21.05 0.08 -26.80
CA GLN A 280 22.45 -0.07 -27.21
C GLN A 280 22.57 -0.47 -28.68
N ASP A 281 21.61 -1.26 -29.19
CA ASP A 281 21.75 -1.91 -30.50
C ASP A 281 20.84 -1.34 -31.61
N SER A 282 19.94 -0.39 -31.30
CA SER A 282 18.91 0.07 -32.25
C SER A 282 18.92 1.58 -32.47
N ALA A 283 19.44 2.05 -33.61
CA ALA A 283 19.36 3.44 -34.08
C ALA A 283 18.00 3.80 -34.74
N GLY A 284 16.91 3.16 -34.32
CA GLY A 284 15.58 3.30 -34.95
C GLY A 284 14.66 4.32 -34.25
N GLN A 285 13.74 4.92 -34.99
CA GLN A 285 12.70 5.84 -34.46
C GLN A 285 11.90 5.26 -33.28
N GLY A 286 11.73 3.94 -33.21
CA GLY A 286 11.06 3.26 -32.10
C GLY A 286 11.81 3.38 -30.78
N ALA A 287 13.14 3.21 -30.79
CA ALA A 287 13.98 3.37 -29.61
C ALA A 287 13.96 4.82 -29.12
N LYS A 288 14.02 5.80 -30.03
CA LYS A 288 13.90 7.22 -29.68
C LYS A 288 12.60 7.56 -28.95
N ARG A 289 11.45 7.12 -29.48
CA ARG A 289 10.14 7.35 -28.84
C ARG A 289 10.01 6.74 -27.45
N ILE A 290 10.59 5.55 -27.27
CA ILE A 290 10.60 4.89 -25.95
C ILE A 290 11.49 5.68 -24.98
N ALA A 291 12.69 6.10 -25.41
CA ALA A 291 13.60 6.90 -24.59
C ALA A 291 12.96 8.24 -24.16
N GLU A 292 12.27 8.92 -25.08
CA GLU A 292 11.49 10.14 -24.79
C GLU A 292 10.41 9.88 -23.72
N LYS A 293 9.62 8.81 -23.87
CA LYS A 293 8.57 8.44 -22.92
C LYS A 293 9.11 8.08 -21.54
N LEU A 294 10.22 7.34 -21.46
CA LEU A 294 10.88 7.01 -20.19
C LEU A 294 11.47 8.27 -19.56
N THR A 295 12.06 9.17 -20.35
CA THR A 295 12.60 10.45 -19.87
C THR A 295 11.50 11.32 -19.28
N GLU A 296 10.34 11.41 -19.92
CA GLU A 296 9.17 12.11 -19.39
C GLU A 296 8.69 11.50 -18.07
N THR A 297 8.60 10.17 -18.02
CA THR A 297 8.17 9.42 -16.82
C THR A 297 9.12 9.67 -15.65
N VAL A 298 10.43 9.52 -15.85
CA VAL A 298 11.47 9.79 -14.85
C VAL A 298 11.44 11.26 -14.42
N GLY A 299 11.28 12.18 -15.37
CA GLY A 299 11.19 13.61 -15.10
C GLY A 299 9.98 13.98 -14.24
N LYS A 300 8.83 13.33 -14.47
CA LYS A 300 7.64 13.49 -13.63
C LYS A 300 7.89 12.94 -12.22
N LEU A 301 8.41 11.72 -12.10
CA LEU A 301 8.69 11.09 -10.81
C LEU A 301 9.69 11.91 -9.98
N SER A 302 10.73 12.48 -10.59
CA SER A 302 11.70 13.33 -9.90
C SER A 302 11.05 14.60 -9.34
N ARG A 303 10.13 15.24 -10.09
CA ARG A 303 9.33 16.37 -9.59
C ARG A 303 8.42 15.97 -8.44
N ASP A 304 7.70 14.86 -8.57
CA ASP A 304 6.79 14.38 -7.52
C ASP A 304 7.54 14.06 -6.22
N TRP A 305 8.73 13.45 -6.31
CA TRP A 305 9.60 13.23 -5.16
C TRP A 305 10.12 14.52 -4.53
N SER A 306 10.47 15.52 -5.35
CA SER A 306 10.92 16.82 -4.85
C SER A 306 9.82 17.54 -4.06
N GLU A 307 8.56 17.40 -4.47
CA GLU A 307 7.43 17.91 -3.70
C GLU A 307 7.25 17.20 -2.37
N VAL A 308 7.42 15.87 -2.34
CA VAL A 308 7.37 15.08 -1.11
C VAL A 308 8.51 15.46 -0.17
N GLU A 309 9.74 15.61 -0.68
CA GLU A 309 10.88 16.10 0.10
C GLU A 309 10.56 17.47 0.72
N ALA A 310 10.03 18.42 -0.05
CA ALA A 310 9.66 19.73 0.44
C ALA A 310 8.56 19.67 1.53
N ASP A 311 7.56 18.81 1.36
CA ASP A 311 6.51 18.60 2.36
C ASP A 311 7.07 18.00 3.66
N LEU A 312 7.92 16.99 3.56
CA LEU A 312 8.60 16.38 4.70
C LEU A 312 9.52 17.38 5.41
N GLN A 313 10.21 18.24 4.65
CA GLN A 313 11.08 19.28 5.18
C GLN A 313 10.28 20.31 6.01
N LEU A 314 9.11 20.71 5.51
CA LEU A 314 8.17 21.58 6.26
C LEU A 314 7.67 20.93 7.56
N ILE A 315 7.48 19.61 7.57
CA ILE A 315 7.03 18.85 8.75
C ILE A 315 8.14 18.76 9.78
N ARG A 316 9.36 18.39 9.34
CA ARG A 316 10.57 18.29 10.17
C ARG A 316 10.82 19.59 10.89
N ASP A 317 10.94 20.67 10.13
CA ASP A 317 11.32 21.98 10.63
C ASP A 317 10.14 22.66 11.35
N ASN A 318 8.92 22.13 11.17
CA ASN A 318 7.69 22.67 11.71
C ASN A 318 7.45 24.14 11.29
N THR A 319 7.94 24.52 10.11
CA THR A 319 7.95 25.90 9.60
C THR A 319 6.52 26.39 9.30
N PRO A 320 5.99 27.38 10.04
CA PRO A 320 4.63 27.86 9.83
C PRO A 320 4.43 28.36 8.39
N SER A 321 3.51 27.73 7.66
CA SER A 321 3.18 28.13 6.30
C SER A 321 1.75 27.71 5.94
N ALA A 322 1.16 28.35 4.93
CA ALA A 322 -0.14 27.94 4.40
C ALA A 322 -0.12 26.49 3.90
N ARG A 323 1.03 26.02 3.38
CA ARG A 323 1.24 24.64 2.94
C ARG A 323 1.27 23.67 4.12
N LEU A 324 2.04 23.96 5.17
CA LEU A 324 2.08 23.15 6.40
C LEU A 324 0.71 23.07 7.08
N HIS A 325 -0.06 24.17 7.07
CA HIS A 325 -1.44 24.16 7.60
C HIS A 325 -2.36 23.23 6.83
N ARG A 326 -2.24 23.18 5.50
CA ARG A 326 -3.00 22.22 4.66
C ARG A 326 -2.59 20.79 4.96
N ILE A 327 -1.29 20.51 5.06
CA ILE A 327 -0.74 19.20 5.41
C ILE A 327 -1.29 18.73 6.77
N ARG A 328 -1.26 19.59 7.80
CA ARG A 328 -1.80 19.27 9.13
C ARG A 328 -3.31 19.04 9.17
N LYS A 329 -4.05 19.63 8.23
CA LYS A 329 -5.51 19.43 8.14
C LYS A 329 -5.88 18.09 7.54
N VAL A 330 -5.00 17.54 6.71
CA VAL A 330 -5.21 16.23 6.14
C VAL A 330 -4.69 15.18 7.11
N ILE A 331 -3.43 15.23 7.55
CA ILE A 331 -2.85 14.24 8.47
C ILE A 331 -3.59 14.26 9.82
N ASP A 332 -4.09 13.11 10.26
CA ASP A 332 -4.76 13.03 11.55
C ASP A 332 -3.78 13.27 12.72
N SER A 333 -4.28 13.70 13.87
CA SER A 333 -3.45 14.09 15.01
C SER A 333 -2.55 12.97 15.53
N HIS A 334 -2.96 11.70 15.40
CA HIS A 334 -2.17 10.56 15.85
C HIS A 334 -1.02 10.28 14.89
N SER A 335 -1.31 10.19 13.58
CA SER A 335 -0.29 10.02 12.54
C SER A 335 0.73 11.17 12.55
N TRP A 336 0.26 12.41 12.76
CA TRP A 336 1.12 13.58 12.90
C TRP A 336 2.09 13.48 14.09
N ALA A 337 1.59 12.98 15.23
CA ALA A 337 2.42 12.79 16.43
C ALA A 337 3.48 11.70 16.19
N LYS A 338 3.10 10.59 15.54
CA LYS A 338 3.99 9.48 15.18
C LYS A 338 5.12 9.94 14.26
N MET A 339 4.79 10.67 13.18
CA MET A 339 5.76 11.23 12.25
C MET A 339 6.85 12.06 12.93
N LYS A 340 6.48 12.79 14.00
CA LYS A 340 7.42 13.64 14.75
C LYS A 340 8.26 12.92 15.80
N GLN A 341 7.80 11.78 16.30
CA GLN A 341 8.44 11.10 17.44
C GLN A 341 9.40 9.99 17.02
N GLU A 342 9.19 9.37 15.87
CA GLU A 342 9.87 8.11 15.52
C GLU A 342 11.03 8.27 14.51
N GLY A 343 11.53 9.49 14.29
CA GLY A 343 12.56 9.72 13.24
C GLY A 343 12.06 9.43 11.82
N MET A 344 10.74 9.30 11.67
CA MET A 344 10.07 8.82 10.47
C MET A 344 10.18 9.84 9.33
N VAL A 345 10.09 11.13 9.66
CA VAL A 345 10.27 12.22 8.67
C VAL A 345 11.69 12.22 8.13
N GLU A 346 12.68 12.00 8.99
CA GLU A 346 14.10 11.90 8.61
C GLU A 346 14.34 10.70 7.70
N TYR A 347 13.75 9.55 8.00
CA TYR A 347 13.78 8.37 7.14
C TYR A 347 13.13 8.64 5.78
N MET A 348 11.92 9.19 5.75
CA MET A 348 11.23 9.49 4.49
C MET A 348 11.97 10.54 3.66
N LEU A 349 12.61 11.53 4.31
CA LEU A 349 13.49 12.49 3.64
C LEU A 349 14.69 11.78 3.00
N HIS A 350 15.32 10.86 3.73
CA HIS A 350 16.42 10.07 3.20
C HIS A 350 15.99 9.23 1.98
N VAL A 351 14.82 8.57 2.04
CA VAL A 351 14.25 7.83 0.92
C VAL A 351 14.01 8.76 -0.27
N ALA A 352 13.34 9.90 -0.05
CA ALA A 352 13.05 10.86 -1.11
C ALA A 352 14.33 11.34 -1.81
N GLN A 353 15.34 11.74 -1.03
CA GLN A 353 16.64 12.18 -1.55
C GLN A 353 17.34 11.09 -2.36
N ARG A 354 17.35 9.84 -1.87
CA ARG A 354 17.93 8.72 -2.62
C ARG A 354 17.21 8.46 -3.94
N GLN A 355 15.89 8.56 -3.95
CA GLN A 355 15.08 8.34 -5.15
C GLN A 355 15.29 9.47 -6.17
N ILE A 356 15.30 10.73 -5.74
CA ILE A 356 15.65 11.88 -6.60
C ILE A 356 17.01 11.67 -7.25
N GLN A 357 18.03 11.32 -6.46
CA GLN A 357 19.38 11.04 -6.99
C GLN A 357 19.40 9.87 -7.98
N ALA A 358 18.65 8.80 -7.72
CA ALA A 358 18.57 7.65 -8.60
C ALA A 358 17.90 8.02 -9.94
N LEU A 359 16.78 8.72 -9.88
CA LEU A 359 16.04 9.20 -11.06
C LEU A 359 16.86 10.21 -11.87
N ASP A 360 17.60 11.11 -11.22
CA ASP A 360 18.47 12.05 -11.91
C ASP A 360 19.63 11.35 -12.63
N ARG A 361 20.21 10.30 -12.03
CA ARG A 361 21.19 9.45 -12.72
C ARG A 361 20.58 8.75 -13.93
N ALA A 362 19.39 8.17 -13.77
CA ALA A 362 18.68 7.51 -14.86
C ALA A 362 18.36 8.47 -16.00
N ARG A 363 17.89 9.69 -15.67
CA ARG A 363 17.61 10.74 -16.64
C ARG A 363 18.86 11.14 -17.42
N LYS A 364 20.02 11.30 -16.75
CA LYS A 364 21.29 11.60 -17.41
C LYS A 364 21.67 10.52 -18.44
N VAL A 365 21.50 9.25 -18.08
CA VAL A 365 21.77 8.09 -18.95
C VAL A 365 20.85 8.08 -20.17
N LEU A 366 19.56 8.40 -19.99
CA LEU A 366 18.61 8.50 -21.09
C LEU A 366 18.93 9.69 -22.01
N SER A 367 19.36 10.83 -21.47
CA SER A 367 19.68 12.04 -22.25
C SER A 367 21.04 12.02 -22.95
N SER A 368 22.01 11.22 -22.46
CA SER A 368 23.35 11.13 -23.09
C SER A 368 23.39 10.29 -24.36
N LYS A 369 22.23 9.81 -24.83
CA LYS A 369 22.05 8.95 -26.01
C LYS A 369 21.18 9.59 -27.10
N GLU A 370 20.73 10.82 -26.90
CA GLU A 370 20.25 11.70 -27.98
C GLU A 370 21.46 12.31 -28.70
#